data_AF-A0A9E2AZ35-F1
#
_entry.id   AF-A0A9E2AZ35-F1
#
_cell.length_a   1.000
_cell.length_b   1.000
_cell.length_c   1.000
_cell.angle_alpha   90.00
_cell.angle_beta   90.00
_cell.angle_gamma   90.00
#
_symmetry.space_group_name_H-M   'P 1'
#
loop_
_entity.id
_entity.type
_entity.pdbx_description
1 polymer ?
#
loop_
_entity_poly.entity_id
_entity_poly.type
_entity_poly.pdbx_seq_one_letter_code
_entity_poly.pdbx_strand_id
1 'polypeptide(L)'
;MIDRNYTFLKKLYDAQNSIDEARELMNLPLWDSEYLTIQDNTYSELVSSGKLNIISNQTLKVAVVDFYRLIDSKENSIKEANEYSRELMGYYVSTYPGTIKHSRNPQEMVKIVNDKMFRVEDFQFLNNPSSSQFQSLEDVILLYIAKHKDFINMFQELRSKSKDLLNQIQQELNENK
;
A
#
# COMPACT_ATOMS: atom_id res chain seq x y z
N MET A 1 0.36 -10.07 -3.89
CA MET A 1 -0.60 -8.95 -3.63
C MET A 1 -0.61 -8.01 -4.84
N ILE A 2 0.53 -7.45 -5.22
CA ILE A 2 0.72 -6.67 -6.48
C ILE A 2 0.29 -7.45 -7.74
N ASP A 3 0.41 -8.79 -7.72
CA ASP A 3 0.02 -9.69 -8.82
C ASP A 3 -1.40 -9.45 -9.33
N ARG A 4 -2.33 -9.08 -8.44
CA ARG A 4 -3.71 -8.77 -8.80
C ARG A 4 -3.80 -7.53 -9.70
N ASN A 5 -3.05 -6.47 -9.40
CA ASN A 5 -3.00 -5.26 -10.22
C ASN A 5 -2.32 -5.52 -11.57
N TYR A 6 -1.30 -6.39 -11.61
CA TYR A 6 -0.72 -6.84 -12.88
C TYR A 6 -1.71 -7.66 -13.71
N THR A 7 -2.43 -8.59 -13.09
CA THR A 7 -3.46 -9.37 -13.77
C THR A 7 -4.55 -8.45 -14.32
N PHE A 8 -4.97 -7.44 -13.55
CA PHE A 8 -5.91 -6.43 -14.01
C PHE A 8 -5.42 -5.72 -15.27
N LEU A 9 -4.22 -5.11 -15.26
CA LEU A 9 -3.70 -4.39 -16.42
C LEU A 9 -3.58 -5.27 -17.67
N LYS A 10 -3.17 -6.53 -17.50
CA LYS A 10 -3.08 -7.47 -18.62
C LYS A 10 -4.46 -7.74 -19.23
N LYS A 11 -5.49 -7.90 -18.39
CA LYS A 11 -6.86 -8.19 -18.82
C LYS A 11 -7.66 -6.95 -19.24
N LEU A 12 -7.22 -5.76 -18.84
CA LEU A 12 -7.92 -4.50 -19.12
C LEU A 12 -8.04 -4.22 -20.63
N TYR A 13 -7.11 -4.73 -21.43
CA TYR A 13 -7.09 -4.58 -22.89
C TYR A 13 -7.84 -5.70 -23.63
N ASP A 14 -8.27 -6.76 -22.93
CA ASP A 14 -9.19 -7.74 -23.51
C ASP A 14 -10.58 -7.11 -23.64
N ALA A 15 -11.39 -7.52 -24.61
CA ALA A 15 -12.75 -6.98 -24.74
C ALA A 15 -13.69 -7.58 -23.68
N GLN A 16 -14.46 -6.74 -22.98
CA GLN A 16 -15.51 -7.15 -22.03
C GLN A 16 -16.85 -7.20 -22.75
N ASN A 17 -17.42 -8.39 -22.88
CA ASN A 17 -18.64 -8.65 -23.65
C ASN A 17 -19.90 -8.56 -22.79
N SER A 18 -19.77 -8.52 -21.46
CA SER A 18 -20.90 -8.45 -20.53
C SER A 18 -20.59 -7.59 -19.30
N ILE A 19 -21.65 -7.15 -18.61
CA ILE A 19 -21.52 -6.47 -17.30
C ILE A 19 -20.83 -7.39 -16.29
N ASP A 20 -21.10 -8.69 -16.32
CA ASP A 20 -20.50 -9.62 -15.37
C ASP A 20 -18.99 -9.77 -15.59
N GLU A 21 -18.53 -9.89 -16.84
CA GLU A 21 -17.09 -9.86 -17.17
C GLU A 21 -16.42 -8.56 -16.70
N ALA A 22 -17.08 -7.41 -16.92
CA ALA A 22 -16.58 -6.12 -16.48
C ALA A 22 -16.49 -6.02 -14.95
N ARG A 23 -17.48 -6.55 -14.22
CA ARG A 23 -17.49 -6.59 -12.75
C ARG A 23 -16.41 -7.51 -12.19
N GLU A 24 -16.21 -8.66 -12.80
CA GLU A 24 -15.13 -9.58 -12.43
C GLU A 24 -13.76 -8.94 -12.63
N LEU A 25 -13.56 -8.26 -13.76
CA LEU A 25 -12.34 -7.48 -14.02
C LEU A 25 -12.13 -6.40 -12.95
N MET A 26 -13.14 -5.57 -12.69
CA MET A 26 -13.05 -4.46 -11.72
C MET A 26 -12.91 -4.93 -10.26
N ASN A 27 -13.15 -6.20 -9.96
CA ASN A 27 -12.85 -6.80 -8.65
C ASN A 27 -11.38 -7.19 -8.48
N LEU A 28 -10.58 -7.22 -9.55
CA LEU A 28 -9.18 -7.59 -9.45
C LEU A 28 -8.32 -6.56 -8.73
N PRO A 29 -8.40 -5.25 -9.04
CA PRO A 29 -7.56 -4.24 -8.43
C PRO A 29 -7.59 -4.24 -6.90
N LEU A 30 -6.43 -3.97 -6.32
CA LEU A 30 -6.25 -3.69 -4.91
C LEU A 30 -6.05 -2.19 -4.71
N TRP A 31 -7.04 -1.58 -4.07
CA TRP A 31 -7.09 -0.15 -3.75
C TRP A 31 -6.51 0.16 -2.37
N ASP A 32 -6.07 -0.88 -1.64
CA ASP A 32 -5.66 -0.77 -0.26
C ASP A 32 -4.32 -0.04 -0.11
N SER A 33 -4.23 0.72 0.97
CA SER A 33 -3.05 1.47 1.37
C SER A 33 -2.63 0.98 2.74
N GLU A 34 -1.41 0.45 2.82
CA GLU A 34 -0.81 0.01 4.08
C GLU A 34 -0.09 1.18 4.74
N TYR A 35 -0.19 1.28 6.06
CA TYR A 35 0.60 2.21 6.86
C TYR A 35 1.71 1.45 7.58
N LEU A 36 2.88 2.10 7.72
CA LEU A 36 3.90 1.59 8.61
C LEU A 36 3.41 1.78 10.05
N THR A 37 3.20 0.68 10.77
CA THR A 37 2.86 0.71 12.19
C THR A 37 4.04 0.19 12.98
N ILE A 38 4.57 1.01 13.88
CA ILE A 38 5.72 0.67 14.71
C ILE A 38 5.32 0.81 16.17
N GLN A 39 5.77 -0.15 16.98
CA GLN A 39 5.68 -0.07 18.43
C GLN A 39 6.96 0.61 18.92
N ASP A 40 6.96 1.94 18.95
CA ASP A 40 8.11 2.77 19.34
C ASP A 40 8.22 2.95 20.87
N ASN A 41 7.17 2.59 21.62
CA ASN A 41 7.09 2.71 23.08
C ASN A 41 8.39 2.29 23.78
N THR A 42 8.99 1.17 23.38
CA THR A 42 10.23 0.66 24.01
C THR A 42 11.42 1.59 23.79
N TYR A 43 11.59 2.17 22.60
CA TYR A 43 12.69 3.10 22.35
C TYR A 43 12.45 4.46 23.01
N SER A 44 11.24 4.98 22.90
CA SER A 44 10.81 6.21 23.57
C SER A 44 11.00 6.08 25.09
N GLU A 45 10.69 4.93 25.69
CA GLU A 45 10.98 4.60 27.09
C GLU A 45 12.48 4.49 27.39
N LEU A 46 13.28 3.85 26.54
CA LEU A 46 14.74 3.74 26.72
C LEU A 46 15.45 5.10 26.64
N VAL A 47 15.00 5.99 25.76
CA VAL A 47 15.49 7.38 25.65
C VAL A 47 15.08 8.17 26.89
N SER A 48 13.78 8.20 27.21
CA SER A 48 13.24 9.00 28.31
C SER A 48 13.74 8.56 29.70
N SER A 49 14.00 7.27 29.90
CA SER A 49 14.54 6.74 31.16
C SER A 49 16.06 6.77 31.26
N GLY A 50 16.77 7.25 30.22
CA GLY A 50 18.24 7.24 30.17
C GLY A 50 18.85 5.84 30.12
N LYS A 51 18.03 4.80 29.91
CA LYS A 51 18.44 3.38 29.93
C LYS A 51 19.07 2.89 28.62
N LEU A 52 19.17 3.74 27.59
CA LEU A 52 20.00 3.47 26.42
C LEU A 52 21.47 3.16 26.77
N ASN A 53 21.92 3.56 27.96
CA ASN A 53 23.25 3.21 28.51
C ASN A 53 23.44 1.73 28.86
N ILE A 54 22.39 0.90 28.81
CA ILE A 54 22.53 -0.57 28.88
C ILE A 54 23.39 -1.09 27.70
N ILE A 55 23.33 -0.40 26.55
CA ILE A 55 24.24 -0.62 25.43
C ILE A 55 25.50 0.20 25.70
N SER A 56 26.59 -0.49 26.05
CA SER A 56 27.91 0.09 26.32
C SER A 56 28.68 0.36 25.02
N ASN A 57 28.45 -0.46 23.99
CA ASN A 57 29.03 -0.29 22.68
C ASN A 57 28.46 0.97 22.00
N GLN A 58 29.30 2.00 21.89
CA GLN A 58 28.89 3.28 21.32
C GLN A 58 28.47 3.17 19.84
N THR A 59 29.12 2.29 19.07
CA THR A 59 28.77 2.05 17.66
C THR A 59 27.38 1.43 17.55
N LEU A 60 27.07 0.44 18.40
CA LEU A 60 25.74 -0.18 18.42
C LEU A 60 24.66 0.81 18.86
N LYS A 61 24.97 1.64 19.88
CA LYS A 61 24.06 2.70 20.34
C LYS A 61 23.70 3.67 19.21
N VAL A 62 24.69 4.11 18.44
CA VAL A 62 24.46 4.98 17.25
C VAL A 62 23.61 4.24 16.21
N ALA A 63 23.91 2.98 15.94
CA ALA A 63 23.16 2.19 14.95
C ALA A 63 21.68 2.00 15.32
N VAL A 64 21.36 1.86 16.62
CA VAL A 64 19.97 1.84 17.11
C VAL A 64 19.28 3.18 16.84
N VAL A 65 19.92 4.31 17.18
CA VAL A 65 19.35 5.65 16.93
C VAL A 65 19.12 5.88 15.45
N ASP A 66 20.09 5.52 14.60
CA ASP A 66 19.97 5.70 13.15
C ASP A 66 18.88 4.81 12.54
N PHE A 67 18.61 3.65 13.12
CA PHE A 67 17.49 2.81 12.71
C PHE A 67 16.13 3.44 13.01
N TYR A 68 15.96 4.08 14.17
CA TYR A 68 14.72 4.83 14.46
C TYR A 68 14.55 6.05 13.56
N ARG A 69 15.65 6.77 13.24
CA ARG A 69 15.60 7.85 12.23
C ARG A 69 15.22 7.35 10.84
N LEU A 70 15.72 6.17 10.47
CA LEU A 70 15.36 5.53 9.21
C LEU A 70 13.87 5.17 9.20
N ILE A 71 13.37 4.60 10.30
CA ILE A 71 11.95 4.33 10.51
C ILE A 71 11.10 5.59 10.23
N ASP A 72 11.42 6.71 10.88
CA ASP A 72 10.66 7.96 10.74
C ASP A 72 10.68 8.46 9.29
N SER A 73 11.84 8.37 8.64
CA SER A 73 11.98 8.73 7.22
C SER A 73 11.10 7.87 6.32
N LYS A 74 11.08 6.54 6.53
CA LYS A 74 10.28 5.62 5.72
C LYS A 74 8.78 5.76 6.00
N GLU A 75 8.40 6.02 7.26
CA GLU A 75 7.01 6.31 7.63
C GLU A 75 6.48 7.51 6.86
N ASN A 76 7.24 8.61 6.83
CA ASN A 76 6.88 9.81 6.09
C ASN A 76 6.73 9.53 4.59
N SER A 77 7.66 8.80 3.97
CA SER A 77 7.55 8.43 2.56
C SER A 77 6.31 7.56 2.27
N ILE A 78 5.98 6.62 3.16
CA ILE A 78 4.77 5.78 3.02
C ILE A 78 3.51 6.64 3.14
N LYS A 79 3.49 7.58 4.09
CA LYS A 79 2.39 8.51 4.28
C LYS A 79 2.16 9.40 3.05
N GLU A 80 3.21 10.03 2.53
CA GLU A 80 3.14 10.87 1.32
C GLU A 80 2.64 10.08 0.11
N ALA A 81 3.15 8.86 -0.11
CA ALA A 81 2.69 8.01 -1.20
C ALA A 81 1.22 7.58 -1.05
N ASN A 82 0.77 7.33 0.18
CA ASN A 82 -0.64 7.06 0.47
C ASN A 82 -1.52 8.28 0.26
N GLU A 83 -1.08 9.47 0.66
CA GLU A 83 -1.80 10.73 0.42
C GLU A 83 -1.95 11.02 -1.08
N TYR A 84 -0.87 10.89 -1.84
CA TYR A 84 -0.89 11.09 -3.29
C TYR A 84 -1.79 10.09 -4.02
N SER A 85 -1.67 8.79 -3.70
CA SER A 85 -2.55 7.77 -4.31
C SER A 85 -4.01 7.94 -3.94
N ARG A 86 -4.31 8.39 -2.71
CA ARG A 86 -5.67 8.73 -2.28
C ARG A 86 -6.21 9.94 -3.04
N GLU A 87 -5.40 10.97 -3.25
CA GLU A 87 -5.80 12.16 -4.03
C GLU A 87 -6.12 11.79 -5.48
N LEU A 88 -5.26 10.99 -6.13
CA LEU A 88 -5.50 10.51 -7.49
C LEU A 88 -6.79 9.68 -7.59
N MET A 89 -7.03 8.78 -6.63
CA MET A 89 -8.28 8.02 -6.58
C MET A 89 -9.50 8.92 -6.32
N GLY A 90 -9.36 9.93 -5.45
CA GLY A 90 -10.39 10.94 -5.21
C GLY A 90 -10.74 11.72 -6.48
N TYR A 91 -9.73 12.12 -7.25
CA TYR A 91 -9.92 12.77 -8.55
C TYR A 91 -10.66 11.86 -9.52
N TYR A 92 -10.23 10.60 -9.66
CA TYR A 92 -10.89 9.61 -10.50
C TYR A 92 -12.38 9.43 -10.15
N VAL A 93 -12.69 9.23 -8.86
CA VAL A 93 -14.07 9.05 -8.40
C VAL A 93 -14.92 10.31 -8.59
N SER A 94 -14.35 11.51 -8.39
CA SER A 94 -15.07 12.77 -8.57
C SER A 94 -15.33 13.13 -10.04
N THR A 95 -14.42 12.73 -10.93
CA THR A 95 -14.52 13.00 -12.38
C THR A 95 -15.48 12.04 -13.07
N TYR A 96 -15.52 10.77 -12.63
CA TYR A 96 -16.32 9.72 -13.24
C TYR A 96 -17.39 9.21 -12.25
N PRO A 97 -18.63 9.70 -12.31
CA PRO A 97 -19.71 9.24 -11.45
C PRO A 97 -19.99 7.74 -11.62
N GLY A 98 -20.36 7.06 -10.54
CA GLY A 98 -20.68 5.63 -10.55
C GLY A 98 -19.48 4.71 -10.28
N THR A 99 -18.26 5.24 -10.26
CA THR A 99 -17.01 4.50 -10.03
C THR A 99 -16.97 3.70 -8.72
N ILE A 100 -17.69 4.13 -7.68
CA ILE A 100 -17.82 3.39 -6.41
C ILE A 100 -18.38 1.97 -6.60
N LYS A 101 -19.14 1.73 -7.69
CA LYS A 101 -19.67 0.41 -8.07
C LYS A 101 -18.56 -0.55 -8.50
N HIS A 102 -17.40 -0.03 -8.86
CA HIS A 102 -16.26 -0.79 -9.35
C HIS A 102 -15.32 -1.24 -8.23
N SER A 103 -15.38 -0.62 -7.05
CA SER A 103 -14.37 -0.78 -6.00
C SER A 103 -14.77 -1.75 -4.88
N ARG A 104 -15.87 -2.50 -5.03
CA ARG A 104 -16.37 -3.45 -4.02
C ARG A 104 -16.56 -4.83 -4.61
N ASN A 105 -16.43 -5.85 -3.76
CA ASN A 105 -16.69 -7.23 -4.12
C ASN A 105 -18.06 -7.33 -4.81
N PRO A 106 -18.12 -7.74 -6.09
CA PRO A 106 -19.37 -7.82 -6.85
C PRO A 106 -20.44 -8.66 -6.15
N GLN A 107 -20.03 -9.71 -5.42
CA GLN A 107 -20.92 -10.63 -4.69
C GLN A 107 -21.50 -10.01 -3.41
N GLU A 108 -20.82 -9.05 -2.81
CA GLU A 108 -21.34 -8.29 -1.67
C GLU A 108 -22.25 -7.17 -2.15
N MET A 109 -21.88 -6.51 -3.25
CA MET A 109 -22.66 -5.41 -3.82
C MET A 109 -24.08 -5.85 -4.19
N VAL A 110 -24.27 -6.99 -4.84
CA VAL A 110 -25.60 -7.52 -5.20
C VAL A 110 -26.53 -7.76 -4.00
N LYS A 111 -25.98 -7.84 -2.78
CA LYS A 111 -26.77 -8.01 -1.56
C LYS A 111 -27.30 -6.67 -1.00
N ILE A 112 -26.68 -5.55 -1.38
CA ILE A 112 -26.94 -4.23 -0.78
C ILE A 112 -27.41 -3.17 -1.78
N VAL A 113 -27.26 -3.40 -3.09
CA VAL A 113 -27.75 -2.50 -4.13
C VAL A 113 -28.78 -3.18 -5.03
N ASN A 114 -29.65 -2.37 -5.64
CA ASN A 114 -30.61 -2.85 -6.62
C ASN A 114 -29.90 -3.11 -7.96
N ASP A 115 -30.19 -4.21 -8.65
CA ASP A 115 -29.59 -4.54 -9.95
C ASP A 115 -29.74 -3.42 -10.99
N LYS A 116 -30.83 -2.64 -10.92
CA LYS A 116 -31.06 -1.47 -11.79
C LYS A 116 -30.04 -0.34 -11.59
N MET A 117 -29.25 -0.38 -10.52
CA MET A 117 -28.16 0.55 -10.30
C MET A 117 -26.94 0.24 -11.18
N PHE A 118 -26.81 -0.96 -11.74
CA PHE A 118 -25.73 -1.31 -12.66
C PHE A 118 -26.19 -1.16 -14.09
N ARG A 119 -25.60 -0.19 -14.78
CA ARG A 119 -25.94 0.13 -16.16
C ARG A 119 -24.79 -0.33 -17.04
N VAL A 120 -25.09 -0.79 -18.26
CA VAL A 120 -24.04 -1.18 -19.23
C VAL A 120 -23.09 -0.01 -19.48
N GLU A 121 -23.64 1.20 -19.52
CA GLU A 121 -22.95 2.47 -19.72
C GLU A 121 -21.90 2.74 -18.65
N ASP A 122 -22.06 2.22 -17.42
CA ASP A 122 -21.07 2.38 -16.36
C ASP A 122 -19.74 1.67 -16.68
N PHE A 123 -19.75 0.70 -17.61
CA PHE A 123 -18.60 -0.14 -17.98
C PHE A 123 -18.15 0.03 -19.43
N GLN A 124 -18.87 0.77 -20.27
CA GLN A 124 -18.55 0.94 -21.69
C GLN A 124 -17.13 1.48 -21.94
N PHE A 125 -16.61 2.28 -21.01
CA PHE A 125 -15.26 2.85 -21.09
C PHE A 125 -14.15 1.78 -21.10
N LEU A 126 -14.39 0.58 -20.53
CA LEU A 126 -13.39 -0.50 -20.48
C LEU A 126 -13.02 -1.00 -21.88
N ASN A 127 -13.96 -0.98 -22.81
CA ASN A 127 -13.72 -1.35 -24.22
C ASN A 127 -13.18 -0.18 -25.07
N ASN A 128 -12.86 0.96 -24.45
CA ASN A 128 -12.33 2.12 -25.16
C ASN A 128 -11.03 2.64 -24.51
N PRO A 129 -9.87 2.10 -24.92
CA PRO A 129 -8.56 2.51 -24.41
C PRO A 129 -8.23 4.00 -24.63
N SER A 130 -8.89 4.65 -25.60
CA SER A 130 -8.71 6.07 -25.88
C SER A 130 -9.58 6.97 -24.99
N SER A 131 -10.51 6.41 -24.23
CA SER A 131 -11.34 7.20 -23.32
C SER A 131 -10.53 7.71 -22.14
N SER A 132 -10.82 8.94 -21.71
CA SER A 132 -10.14 9.53 -20.55
C SER A 132 -10.35 8.70 -19.28
N GLN A 133 -11.52 8.06 -19.14
CA GLN A 133 -11.83 7.21 -17.98
C GLN A 133 -10.97 5.93 -17.96
N PHE A 134 -10.72 5.33 -19.11
CA PHE A 134 -9.81 4.17 -19.22
C PHE A 134 -8.39 4.58 -18.84
N GLN A 135 -7.86 5.65 -19.45
CA GLN A 135 -6.51 6.12 -19.19
C GLN A 135 -6.32 6.54 -17.73
N SER A 136 -7.32 7.22 -17.15
CA SER A 136 -7.28 7.60 -15.73
C SER A 136 -7.24 6.37 -14.81
N LEU A 137 -8.02 5.33 -15.14
CA LEU A 137 -8.02 4.08 -14.39
C LEU A 137 -6.67 3.35 -14.53
N GLU A 138 -6.11 3.31 -15.73
CA GLU A 138 -4.79 2.74 -16.00
C GLU A 138 -3.70 3.42 -15.16
N ASP A 139 -3.67 4.76 -15.16
CA ASP A 139 -2.72 5.56 -14.39
C ASP A 139 -2.83 5.30 -12.88
N VAL A 140 -4.05 5.22 -12.35
CA VAL A 140 -4.28 4.87 -10.93
C VAL A 140 -3.67 3.50 -10.63
N ILE A 141 -3.95 2.49 -11.45
CA ILE A 141 -3.45 1.13 -11.20
C ILE A 141 -1.91 1.06 -11.31
N LEU A 142 -1.33 1.74 -12.29
CA LEU A 142 0.12 1.83 -12.44
C LEU A 142 0.78 2.47 -11.21
N LEU A 143 0.17 3.54 -10.67
CA LEU A 143 0.63 4.16 -9.43
C LEU A 143 0.58 3.19 -8.25
N TYR A 144 -0.52 2.45 -8.08
CA TYR A 144 -0.64 1.47 -7.00
C TYR A 144 0.40 0.34 -7.12
N ILE A 145 0.71 -0.11 -8.34
CA ILE A 145 1.79 -1.09 -8.58
C ILE A 145 3.14 -0.52 -8.15
N ALA A 146 3.48 0.71 -8.57
CA ALA A 146 4.73 1.36 -8.22
C ALA A 146 4.85 1.52 -6.69
N LYS A 147 3.82 2.12 -6.07
CA LYS A 147 3.73 2.32 -4.62
C LYS A 147 3.94 1.04 -3.84
N HIS A 148 3.21 -0.03 -4.18
CA HIS A 148 3.29 -1.28 -3.43
C HIS A 148 4.66 -1.96 -3.59
N LYS A 149 5.34 -1.83 -4.74
CA LYS A 149 6.71 -2.33 -4.90
C LYS A 149 7.67 -1.61 -3.95
N ASP A 150 7.57 -0.29 -3.90
CA ASP A 150 8.42 0.52 -3.04
C ASP A 150 8.18 0.18 -1.57
N PHE A 151 6.93 0.01 -1.17
CA PHE A 151 6.57 -0.38 0.20
C PHE A 151 7.15 -1.75 0.57
N ILE A 152 7.04 -2.75 -0.31
CA ILE A 152 7.64 -4.07 -0.07
C ILE A 152 9.14 -3.93 0.18
N ASN A 153 9.84 -3.15 -0.65
CA ASN A 153 11.28 -2.93 -0.50
C ASN A 153 11.61 -2.23 0.83
N MET A 154 10.86 -1.20 1.20
CA MET A 154 11.03 -0.48 2.48
C MET A 154 10.79 -1.40 3.68
N PHE A 155 9.72 -2.20 3.67
CA PHE A 155 9.44 -3.15 4.75
C PHE A 155 10.50 -4.25 4.85
N GLN A 156 11.02 -4.74 3.73
CA GLN A 156 12.11 -5.71 3.72
C GLN A 156 13.41 -5.11 4.29
N GLU A 157 13.75 -3.88 3.91
CA GLU A 157 14.90 -3.15 4.44
C GLU A 157 14.81 -2.99 5.96
N LEU A 158 13.68 -2.45 6.45
CA LEU A 158 13.45 -2.25 7.88
C LEU A 158 13.50 -3.57 8.65
N ARG A 159 12.89 -4.63 8.11
CA ARG A 159 12.92 -5.98 8.71
C ARG A 159 14.34 -6.54 8.80
N SER A 160 15.14 -6.39 7.75
CA SER A 160 16.53 -6.87 7.75
C SER A 160 17.36 -6.13 8.80
N LYS A 161 17.35 -4.80 8.77
CA LYS A 161 18.10 -3.96 9.72
C LYS A 161 17.67 -4.19 11.16
N SER A 162 16.38 -4.36 11.41
CA SER A 162 15.85 -4.70 12.74
C SER A 162 16.42 -6.02 13.25
N LYS A 163 16.43 -7.07 12.43
CA LYS A 163 17.01 -8.37 12.80
C LYS A 163 18.50 -8.27 13.10
N ASP A 164 19.25 -7.56 12.26
CA ASP A 164 20.69 -7.39 12.44
C ASP A 164 21.01 -6.65 13.75
N LEU A 165 20.25 -5.60 14.07
CA LEU A 165 20.41 -4.87 15.32
C LEU A 165 20.03 -5.71 16.54
N LEU A 166 18.94 -6.46 16.47
CA LEU A 166 18.55 -7.37 17.56
C LEU A 166 19.64 -8.40 17.86
N ASN A 167 20.27 -8.96 16.82
CA ASN A 167 21.38 -9.90 16.98
C ASN A 167 22.60 -9.24 17.65
N GLN A 168 22.97 -8.03 17.23
CA GLN A 168 24.09 -7.29 17.82
C GLN A 168 23.83 -6.93 19.29
N ILE A 169 22.61 -6.48 19.61
CA ILE A 169 22.21 -6.18 21.00
C ILE A 169 22.28 -7.45 21.85
N GLN A 170 21.79 -8.57 21.32
CA GLN A 170 21.82 -9.85 22.05
C GLN A 170 23.25 -10.35 22.29
N GLN A 171 24.15 -10.19 21.32
CA GLN A 171 25.56 -10.54 21.47
C GLN A 171 26.21 -9.71 22.58
N GLU A 172 26.07 -8.39 22.54
CA GLU A 172 26.63 -7.51 23.56
C GLU A 172 26.08 -7.81 24.96
N LEU A 173 24.78 -8.06 25.10
CA LEU A 173 24.16 -8.41 26.38
C LEU A 173 24.62 -9.77 26.92
N ASN A 174 25.08 -10.68 26.05
CA ASN A 174 25.62 -11.97 26.46
C ASN A 174 27.11 -11.90 26.80
N GLU A 175 27.88 -11.03 26.14
CA GLU A 175 29.31 -10.80 26.42
C GLU A 175 29.53 -9.98 27.69
N ASN A 176 28.55 -9.17 28.10
CA ASN A 176 28.58 -8.37 29.33
C ASN A 176 27.99 -9.10 30.56
N LYS A 177 27.73 -10.42 30.47
CA LYS A 177 27.34 -11.30 31.60
C LYS A 177 28.52 -12.13 32.07
#